data_AF-A0A7C3AAY2-F1
#
_entry.id   AF-A0A7C3AAY2-F1
#
_cell.length_a   1.000
_cell.length_b   1.000
_cell.length_c   1.000
_cell.angle_alpha   90.00
_cell.angle_beta   90.00
_cell.angle_gamma   90.00
#
_symmetry.space_group_name_H-M   'P 1'
#
loop_
_entity.id
_entity.type
_entity.pdbx_description
1 polymer ?
#
loop_
_entity_poly.entity_id
_entity_poly.type
_entity_poly.pdbx_seq_one_letter_code
_entity_poly.pdbx_strand_id
1 'polypeptide(L)' 'MRIVIAPDSFKGSLTAVEAANAIEEGLKRVF' A
#
# COMPACT_ATOMS: atom_id res chain seq x y z
N MET A 1 9.01 13.19 5.41
CA MET A 1 8.76 12.05 6.32
C MET A 1 9.28 10.77 5.68
N ARG A 2 9.57 9.71 6.44
CA ARG A 2 9.89 8.38 5.88
C ARG A 2 8.87 7.38 6.41
N ILE A 3 8.08 6.79 5.51
CA ILE A 3 7.03 5.81 5.84
C ILE A 3 7.40 4.49 5.18
N VAL A 4 7.36 3.40 5.93
CA VAL A 4 7.56 2.03 5.41
C VAL A 4 6.19 1.39 5.23
N ILE A 5 5.91 0.91 4.02
CA ILE A 5 4.66 0.22 3.66
C ILE A 5 5.00 -1.27 3.48
N ALA A 6 4.53 -2.11 4.40
CA ALA A 6 4.78 -3.55 4.40
C ALA A 6 3.48 -4.36 4.59
N PRO A 7 2.51 -4.28 3.65
CA PRO A 7 1.28 -5.04 3.70
C PRO A 7 1.52 -6.50 3.27
N ASP A 8 0.61 -7.38 3.68
CA ASP A 8 0.48 -8.71 3.10
C ASP A 8 -0.53 -8.66 1.92
N SER A 9 -0.58 -9.75 1.16
CA SER A 9 -1.58 -9.98 0.13
C SER A 9 -3.00 -10.09 0.71
N PHE A 10 -3.98 -9.64 -0.07
CA PHE A 10 -5.39 -9.91 0.18
C PHE A 10 -5.78 -11.14 -0.63
N LYS A 11 -5.82 -12.31 0.03
CA LYS A 11 -6.10 -13.61 -0.63
C LYS A 11 -7.33 -13.53 -1.54
N GLY A 12 -7.13 -13.88 -2.82
CA GLY A 12 -8.18 -13.88 -3.83
C GLY A 12 -8.62 -12.49 -4.33
N SER A 13 -7.91 -11.42 -3.96
CA SER A 13 -8.24 -10.04 -4.33
C SER A 13 -7.02 -9.27 -4.84
N LEU A 14 -6.07 -8.93 -3.95
CA LEU A 14 -4.90 -8.11 -4.29
C LEU A 14 -3.60 -8.82 -3.89
N THR A 15 -2.59 -8.67 -4.72
CA THR A 15 -1.20 -8.99 -4.35
C THR A 15 -0.69 -7.98 -3.31
N ALA A 16 0.36 -8.35 -2.57
CA ALA A 16 0.98 -7.47 -1.59
C ALA A 16 1.51 -6.16 -2.23
N VAL A 17 2.00 -6.23 -3.47
CA VAL A 17 2.51 -5.05 -4.20
C VAL A 17 1.36 -4.09 -4.59
N GLU A 18 0.23 -4.62 -5.05
CA GLU A 18 -0.95 -3.79 -5.36
C GLU A 18 -1.50 -3.10 -4.12
N ALA A 19 -1.55 -3.81 -2.99
CA ALA A 19 -1.90 -3.23 -1.70
C ALA A 19 -0.91 -2.11 -1.31
N ALA A 20 0.39 -2.35 -1.46
CA ALA A 20 1.41 -1.35 -1.13
C ALA A 20 1.27 -0.09 -1.99
N ASN A 21 1.03 -0.24 -3.30
CA ASN A 21 0.84 0.88 -4.22
C ASN A 21 -0.42 1.69 -3.88
N ALA A 22 -1.54 1.02 -3.59
CA ALA A 22 -2.78 1.72 -3.21
C ALA A 22 -2.61 2.51 -1.90
N ILE A 23 -1.90 1.95 -0.92
CA ILE A 23 -1.57 2.64 0.33
C ILE A 23 -0.65 3.84 0.06
N GLU A 24 0.36 3.68 -0.80
CA GLU A 24 1.28 4.76 -1.19
C GLU A 24 0.53 5.92 -1.86
N GLU A 25 -0.38 5.63 -2.79
CA GLU A 25 -1.22 6.64 -3.44
C GLU A 25 -2.10 7.39 -2.44
N GLY A 26 -2.70 6.69 -1.47
CA GLY A 26 -3.49 7.31 -0.41
C GLY A 26 -2.66 8.25 0.45
N LEU A 27 -1.44 7.83 0.83
CA LEU A 27 -0.52 8.65 1.63
C LEU A 27 -0.07 9.92 0.90
N LYS A 28 0.24 9.82 -0.40
CA LYS A 28 0.61 10.97 -1.26
C LYS A 28 -0.48 12.04 -1.38
N ARG A 29 -1.74 11.72 -1.05
CA ARG A 29 -2.85 12.69 -1.10
C ARG A 29 -2.95 13.55 0.15
N VAL A 30 -2.35 13.12 1.27
CA VAL A 30 -2.50 13.77 2.58
C VAL A 30 -1.18 14.28 3.17
N PHE A 31 -0.05 13.77 2.70
CA PHE A 31 1.30 14.18 3.10
C PHE A 31 2.08 14.73 1.91
#